data_AF-A0A7C1A5S0-F1
#
_entry.id   AF-A0A7C1A5S0-F1
#
_cell.length_a   1.000
_cell.length_b   1.000
_cell.length_c   1.000
_cell.angle_alpha   90.00
_cell.angle_beta   90.00
_cell.angle_gamma   90.00
#
_symmetry.space_group_name_H-M   'P 1'
#
loop_
_entity.id
_entity.type
_entity.pdbx_description
1 polymer ?
#
loop_
_entity_poly.entity_id
_entity_poly.type
_entity_poly.pdbx_seq_one_letter_code
_entity_poly.pdbx_strand_id
1 'polypeptide(L)'
;MQGYVRNLVIANSQAERFEALIETVRRKGVTQKISVEAINKISIMGTGSASAILSTGIYKLFEQYKYAKIGFKGKLKNDNFLLGGIVTEGNKEYIVKGGILPPKVNIISHTRNVSFQEMVKRLNSIKQIEKGEKIRVE
;
A
#
# COMPACT_ATOMS: atom_id res chain seq x y z
N MET A 1 8.62 10.44 -5.21
CA MET A 1 8.34 9.85 -3.88
C MET A 1 9.52 10.16 -2.96
N GLN A 2 9.35 9.98 -1.66
CA GLN A 2 10.43 10.05 -0.66
C GLN A 2 10.23 8.95 0.39
N GLY A 3 11.27 8.61 1.14
CA GLY A 3 11.18 7.59 2.17
C GLY A 3 12.49 7.36 2.91
N TYR A 4 12.44 6.48 3.91
CA TYR A 4 13.60 6.03 4.67
C TYR A 4 13.41 4.60 5.18
N VAL A 5 14.54 3.96 5.51
CA VAL A 5 14.62 2.79 6.38
C VAL A 5 15.63 3.10 7.47
N ARG A 6 15.28 2.82 8.73
CA ARG A 6 16.10 3.11 9.90
C ARG A 6 16.10 1.92 10.85
N ASN A 7 17.08 1.87 11.74
CA ASN A 7 17.19 0.86 12.80
C ASN A 7 17.17 -0.59 12.29
N LEU A 8 17.71 -0.81 11.07
CA LEU A 8 17.78 -2.11 10.43
C LEU A 8 18.69 -3.04 11.23
N VAL A 9 18.17 -4.19 11.61
CA VAL A 9 18.94 -5.30 12.17
C VAL A 9 18.65 -6.53 11.32
N ILE A 10 19.72 -7.19 10.89
CA ILE A 10 19.67 -8.43 10.14
C ILE A 10 20.33 -9.51 11.00
N ALA A 11 19.66 -10.65 11.16
CA ALA A 11 20.21 -11.85 11.77
C ALA A 11 19.83 -13.06 10.91
N ASN A 12 20.73 -14.04 10.78
CA ASN A 12 20.46 -15.27 10.00
C ASN A 12 19.91 -15.01 8.59
N SER A 13 20.40 -13.96 7.92
CA SER A 13 19.92 -13.50 6.60
C SER A 13 18.46 -13.05 6.54
N GLN A 14 17.84 -12.74 7.68
CA GLN A 14 16.48 -12.21 7.78
C GLN A 14 16.48 -10.86 8.51
N ALA A 15 15.56 -9.98 8.13
CA ALA A 15 15.35 -8.73 8.86
C ALA A 15 14.65 -9.06 10.19
N GLU A 16 15.22 -8.58 11.30
CA GLU A 16 14.67 -8.77 12.65
C GLU A 16 14.09 -7.46 13.20
N ARG A 17 14.57 -6.31 12.70
CA ARG A 17 14.09 -5.01 13.15
C ARG A 17 14.30 -3.98 12.07
N PHE A 18 13.30 -3.12 11.85
CA PHE A 18 13.46 -1.88 11.11
C PHE A 18 12.27 -0.95 11.33
N GLU A 19 12.46 0.31 10.99
CA GLU A 19 11.39 1.29 10.78
C GLU A 19 11.50 1.84 9.37
N ALA A 20 10.44 1.74 8.59
CA ALA A 20 10.40 2.15 7.19
C ALA A 20 9.23 3.11 6.95
N LEU A 21 9.44 4.06 6.05
CA LEU A 21 8.40 4.94 5.55
C LEU A 21 8.64 5.21 4.07
N ILE A 22 7.58 5.20 3.28
CA ILE A 22 7.58 5.70 1.92
C ILE A 22 6.30 6.47 1.65
N GLU A 23 6.44 7.59 0.96
CA GLU A 23 5.32 8.46 0.62
C GLU A 23 5.50 9.21 -0.69
N THR A 24 4.36 9.65 -1.21
CA THR A 24 4.29 10.58 -2.33
C THR A 24 4.58 12.01 -1.85
N VAL A 25 5.26 12.75 -2.72
CA VAL A 25 5.53 14.18 -2.55
C VAL A 25 4.97 14.90 -3.75
N ARG A 26 4.26 16.01 -3.52
CA ARG A 26 3.73 16.83 -4.62
C ARG A 26 4.90 17.49 -5.34
N ARG A 27 4.89 17.39 -6.67
CA ARG A 27 5.85 18.05 -7.55
C ARG A 27 5.09 18.75 -8.67
N LYS A 28 5.57 19.94 -9.07
CA LYS A 28 4.99 20.70 -10.18
C LYS A 28 4.99 19.83 -11.43
N GLY A 29 3.86 19.80 -12.16
CA GLY A 29 3.69 19.00 -13.38
C GLY A 29 3.37 17.51 -13.17
N VAL A 30 3.39 17.00 -11.94
CA VAL A 30 3.10 15.57 -11.67
C VAL A 30 1.67 15.38 -11.19
N THR A 31 0.84 14.77 -12.03
CA THR A 31 -0.56 14.48 -11.70
C THR A 31 -0.67 13.38 -10.65
N GLN A 32 -1.48 13.60 -9.61
CA GLN A 32 -1.73 12.62 -8.55
C GLN A 32 -2.93 11.72 -8.91
N LYS A 33 -2.69 10.74 -9.79
CA LYS A 33 -3.66 9.72 -10.19
C LYS A 33 -3.15 8.31 -9.88
N ILE A 34 -4.05 7.43 -9.46
CA ILE A 34 -3.77 6.01 -9.17
C ILE A 34 -4.73 5.13 -9.98
N SER A 35 -4.22 4.06 -10.59
CA SER A 35 -5.04 3.11 -11.35
C SER A 35 -5.85 2.20 -10.43
N VAL A 36 -6.95 1.65 -10.95
CA VAL A 36 -7.75 0.61 -10.25
C VAL A 36 -6.89 -0.60 -9.88
N GLU A 37 -5.99 -1.00 -10.76
CA GLU A 37 -5.06 -2.11 -10.52
C GLU A 37 -4.14 -1.84 -9.32
N ALA A 38 -3.56 -0.63 -9.24
CA ALA A 38 -2.72 -0.25 -8.11
C ALA A 38 -3.52 -0.17 -6.80
N ILE A 39 -4.77 0.31 -6.85
CA ILE A 39 -5.69 0.29 -5.70
C ILE A 39 -5.90 -1.15 -5.21
N ASN A 40 -6.13 -2.11 -6.13
CA ASN A 40 -6.32 -3.52 -5.80
C ASN A 40 -5.05 -4.15 -5.18
N LYS A 41 -3.87 -3.87 -5.75
CA LYS A 41 -2.59 -4.35 -5.21
C LYS A 41 -2.33 -3.84 -3.79
N ILE A 42 -2.59 -2.55 -3.54
CA ILE A 42 -2.45 -1.95 -2.20
C ILE A 42 -3.45 -2.58 -1.22
N SER A 43 -4.68 -2.83 -1.67
CA SER A 43 -5.71 -3.50 -0.86
C SER A 43 -5.23 -4.88 -0.40
N ILE A 44 -4.79 -5.73 -1.34
CA ILE A 44 -4.31 -7.09 -1.05
C ILE A 44 -3.12 -7.06 -0.09
N MET A 45 -2.18 -6.13 -0.28
CA MET A 45 -1.05 -5.93 0.63
C MET A 45 -1.50 -5.57 2.05
N GLY A 46 -2.44 -4.64 2.19
CA GLY A 46 -2.86 -4.08 3.48
C GLY A 46 -3.82 -4.97 4.29
N THR A 47 -4.76 -5.65 3.64
CA THR A 47 -5.81 -6.44 4.33
C THR A 47 -5.61 -7.96 4.21
N GLY A 48 -4.68 -8.41 3.37
CA GLY A 48 -4.49 -9.84 3.06
C GLY A 48 -5.63 -10.45 2.23
N SER A 49 -6.62 -9.67 1.83
CA SER A 49 -7.78 -10.13 1.07
C SER A 49 -8.25 -9.04 0.10
N ALA A 50 -8.55 -9.42 -1.15
CA ALA A 50 -9.07 -8.48 -2.15
C ALA A 50 -10.48 -7.92 -1.82
N SER A 51 -11.12 -8.45 -0.76
CA SER A 51 -12.58 -8.44 -0.63
C SER A 51 -13.19 -7.19 0.03
N ALA A 52 -12.40 -6.29 0.64
CA ALA A 52 -12.97 -5.17 1.40
C ALA A 52 -13.20 -3.87 0.60
N ILE A 53 -12.63 -3.73 -0.60
CA ILE A 53 -12.64 -2.45 -1.34
C ILE A 53 -13.48 -2.50 -2.63
N LEU A 54 -13.67 -3.69 -3.22
CA LEU A 54 -14.41 -3.86 -4.48
C LEU A 54 -15.94 -3.68 -4.35
N SER A 55 -16.48 -3.61 -3.13
CA SER A 55 -17.93 -3.55 -2.87
C SER A 55 -18.54 -2.16 -3.03
N THR A 56 -17.75 -1.08 -3.18
CA THR A 56 -18.29 0.24 -3.55
C THR A 56 -18.35 0.32 -5.08
N GLY A 57 -19.53 0.10 -5.68
CA GLY A 57 -19.76 -0.05 -7.13
C GLY A 57 -19.25 1.08 -8.07
N ILE A 58 -18.65 2.13 -7.52
CA ILE A 58 -17.99 3.23 -8.24
C ILE A 58 -16.58 2.90 -8.77
N TYR A 59 -15.94 1.79 -8.36
CA TYR A 59 -14.58 1.42 -8.82
C TYR A 59 -14.49 0.85 -10.25
N LYS A 60 -15.65 0.59 -10.90
CA LYS A 60 -15.72 0.09 -12.29
C LYS A 60 -15.97 1.17 -13.34
N LEU A 61 -16.19 2.42 -12.93
CA LEU A 61 -16.59 3.51 -13.84
C LEU A 61 -15.41 4.34 -14.36
N PHE A 62 -14.23 4.26 -13.75
CA PHE A 62 -13.07 5.08 -14.11
C PHE A 62 -11.77 4.26 -14.09
N GLU A 63 -10.88 4.53 -15.06
CA GLU A 63 -9.55 3.88 -15.12
C GLU A 63 -8.61 4.35 -14.00
N GLN A 64 -8.78 5.61 -13.56
CA GLN A 64 -7.89 6.27 -12.62
C GLN A 64 -8.64 7.18 -11.63
N TYR A 65 -8.13 7.24 -10.40
CA TYR A 65 -8.69 8.05 -9.30
C TYR A 65 -7.69 9.10 -8.85
N LYS A 66 -8.19 10.30 -8.49
CA LYS A 66 -7.36 11.35 -7.90
C LYS A 66 -7.06 11.03 -6.44
N TYR A 67 -5.80 11.20 -6.05
CA TYR A 67 -5.37 11.10 -4.65
C TYR A 67 -4.72 12.40 -4.18
N ALA A 68 -4.81 12.69 -2.89
CA ALA A 68 -4.10 13.78 -2.25
C ALA A 68 -2.71 13.35 -1.78
N LYS A 69 -2.63 12.14 -1.21
CA LYS A 69 -1.42 11.57 -0.62
C LYS A 69 -1.51 10.04 -0.60
N ILE A 70 -0.42 9.38 -0.97
CA ILE A 70 -0.19 7.94 -0.83
C ILE A 70 1.06 7.72 0.01
N GLY A 71 1.02 6.76 0.92
CA GLY A 71 2.20 6.16 1.51
C GLY A 71 1.89 5.25 2.67
N PHE A 72 2.92 4.53 3.11
CA PHE A 72 2.82 3.59 4.20
C PHE A 72 4.05 3.68 5.11
N LYS A 73 3.85 3.31 6.37
CA LYS A 73 4.89 3.15 7.38
C LYS A 73 4.87 1.73 7.88
N GLY A 74 6.05 1.16 8.10
CA GLY A 74 6.24 -0.21 8.56
C GLY A 74 7.17 -0.23 9.75
N LYS A 75 6.84 -1.01 10.77
CA LYS A 75 7.75 -1.28 11.89
C LYS A 75 7.84 -2.78 12.13
N LEU A 76 9.07 -3.29 12.05
CA LEU A 76 9.37 -4.68 12.33
C LEU A 76 10.05 -4.79 13.69
N LYS A 77 9.62 -5.75 14.50
CA LYS A 77 10.32 -6.22 15.69
C LYS A 77 10.14 -7.74 15.81
N ASN A 78 11.22 -8.49 15.61
CA ASN A 78 11.23 -9.93 15.40
C ASN A 78 10.25 -10.28 14.25
N ASP A 79 9.34 -11.23 14.42
CA ASP A 79 8.33 -11.53 13.39
C ASP A 79 7.10 -10.61 13.44
N ASN A 80 7.02 -9.67 14.39
CA ASN A 80 5.88 -8.77 14.48
C ASN A 80 6.07 -7.56 13.55
N PHE A 81 5.30 -7.53 12.45
CA PHE A 81 5.26 -6.43 11.53
C PHE A 81 3.97 -5.60 11.70
N LEU A 82 4.16 -4.31 11.95
CA LEU A 82 3.10 -3.31 12.01
C LEU A 82 3.11 -2.51 10.70
N LEU A 83 2.01 -2.59 9.95
CA LEU A 83 1.78 -1.80 8.75
C LEU A 83 0.75 -0.70 9.02
N GLY A 84 1.09 0.54 8.68
CA GLY A 84 0.26 1.72 8.90
C GLY A 84 0.19 2.63 7.69
N GLY A 85 -0.84 3.49 7.69
CA GLY A 85 -0.94 4.61 6.77
C GLY A 85 -0.11 5.81 7.23
N ILE A 86 0.16 6.75 6.33
CA ILE A 86 0.92 7.98 6.66
C ILE A 86 0.04 9.18 7.00
N VAL A 87 -1.24 9.13 6.62
CA VAL A 87 -2.22 10.17 6.98
C VAL A 87 -3.11 9.59 8.06
N THR A 88 -3.23 10.28 9.19
CA THR A 88 -4.11 9.91 10.30
C THR A 88 -5.23 10.94 10.43
N GLU A 89 -6.48 10.48 10.41
CA GLU A 89 -7.65 11.33 10.70
C GLU A 89 -8.58 10.57 11.65
N GLY A 90 -8.80 11.13 12.84
CA GLY A 90 -9.53 10.45 13.90
C GLY A 90 -8.87 9.12 14.28
N ASN A 91 -9.63 8.03 14.21
CA ASN A 91 -9.17 6.67 14.50
C ASN A 91 -8.75 5.87 13.25
N LYS A 92 -8.53 6.53 12.11
CA LYS A 92 -8.21 5.87 10.83
C LYS A 92 -6.84 6.30 10.32
N GLU A 93 -6.06 5.33 9.86
CA GLU A 93 -4.84 5.58 9.09
C GLU A 93 -5.08 5.28 7.61
N TYR A 94 -4.64 6.17 6.71
CA TYR A 94 -4.85 6.05 5.28
C TYR A 94 -3.54 5.72 4.57
N ILE A 95 -3.55 4.63 3.80
CA ILE A 95 -2.48 4.31 2.84
C ILE A 95 -2.65 5.16 1.59
N VAL A 96 -3.90 5.36 1.16
CA VAL A 96 -4.27 6.27 0.09
C VAL A 96 -5.33 7.22 0.62
N LYS A 97 -5.04 8.51 0.61
CA LYS A 97 -5.99 9.58 0.94
C LYS A 97 -6.45 10.25 -0.34
N GLY A 98 -7.77 10.31 -0.53
CA GLY A 98 -8.41 10.90 -1.69
C GLY A 98 -8.26 12.41 -1.76
N GLY A 99 -8.29 12.94 -2.98
CA GLY A 99 -8.32 14.39 -3.25
C GLY A 99 -9.64 15.06 -2.83
N ILE A 100 -9.79 16.34 -3.15
CA ILE A 100 -11.03 17.08 -2.91
C ILE A 100 -12.07 16.70 -3.98
N LEU A 101 -11.68 16.72 -5.26
CA LEU A 101 -12.54 16.52 -6.42
C LEU A 101 -12.74 15.03 -6.79
N PRO A 102 -13.96 14.60 -7.14
CA PRO A 102 -14.21 13.26 -7.69
C PRO A 102 -13.65 13.10 -9.13
N PRO A 103 -13.39 11.87 -9.59
CA PRO A 103 -13.41 10.62 -8.82
C PRO A 103 -12.18 10.52 -7.89
N LYS A 104 -12.40 10.13 -6.64
CA LYS A 104 -11.36 10.00 -5.59
C LYS A 104 -11.49 8.67 -4.86
N VAL A 105 -10.39 8.20 -4.30
CA VAL A 105 -10.32 6.93 -3.57
C VAL A 105 -9.68 7.12 -2.19
N ASN A 106 -10.20 6.44 -1.19
CA ASN A 106 -9.57 6.30 0.11
C ASN A 106 -9.28 4.83 0.38
N ILE A 107 -8.05 4.52 0.79
CA ILE A 107 -7.66 3.19 1.26
C ILE A 107 -7.19 3.33 2.70
N ILE A 108 -7.94 2.71 3.61
CA ILE A 108 -7.67 2.73 5.05
C ILE A 108 -6.82 1.51 5.39
N SER A 109 -5.74 1.73 6.15
CA SER A 109 -5.01 0.66 6.81
C SER A 109 -5.85 0.12 7.97
N HIS A 110 -6.11 -1.17 7.97
CA HIS A 110 -6.54 -1.85 9.18
C HIS A 110 -5.27 -2.26 9.90
N THR A 111 -4.85 -1.48 10.90
CA THR A 111 -3.65 -1.79 11.69
C THR A 111 -3.82 -3.16 12.33
N ARG A 112 -3.05 -4.14 11.87
CA ARG A 112 -2.97 -5.49 12.44
C ARG A 112 -1.50 -5.84 12.60
N ASN A 113 -1.15 -6.48 13.71
CA ASN A 113 0.10 -7.21 13.81
C ASN A 113 0.02 -8.36 12.79
N VAL A 114 0.92 -8.36 11.81
CA VAL A 114 1.05 -9.46 10.85
C VAL A 114 2.44 -10.07 10.99
N SER A 115 2.55 -11.38 10.80
CA SER A 115 3.86 -12.02 10.66
C SER A 115 4.62 -11.36 9.51
N PHE A 116 5.89 -11.04 9.70
CA PHE A 116 6.70 -10.44 8.64
C PHE A 116 6.83 -11.38 7.45
N GLN A 117 6.96 -12.68 7.70
CA GLN A 117 6.98 -13.69 6.64
C GLN A 117 5.70 -13.67 5.81
N GLU A 118 4.54 -13.54 6.45
CA GLU A 118 3.25 -13.44 5.77
C GLU A 118 3.16 -12.16 4.92
N MET A 119 3.67 -11.03 5.42
CA MET A 119 3.75 -9.80 4.63
C MET A 119 4.64 -9.98 3.39
N VAL A 120 5.80 -10.62 3.54
CA VAL A 120 6.71 -10.92 2.42
C VAL A 120 6.03 -11.83 1.40
N LYS A 121 5.29 -12.85 1.84
CA LYS A 121 4.50 -13.71 0.95
C LYS A 121 3.48 -12.90 0.14
N ARG A 122 2.71 -12.02 0.78
CA ARG A 122 1.74 -11.15 0.09
C ARG A 122 2.39 -10.23 -0.95
N LEU A 123 3.53 -9.63 -0.61
CA LEU A 123 4.29 -8.81 -1.56
C LEU A 123 4.79 -9.62 -2.76
N ASN A 124 5.26 -10.85 -2.53
CA ASN A 124 5.69 -11.73 -3.62
C ASN A 124 4.52 -12.16 -4.51
N SER A 125 3.32 -12.39 -3.95
CA SER A 125 2.12 -12.70 -4.73
C SER A 125 1.75 -11.54 -5.67
N ILE A 126 1.89 -10.30 -5.23
CA ILE A 126 1.63 -9.11 -6.08
C ILE A 126 2.62 -9.04 -7.25
N LYS A 127 3.90 -9.33 -7.02
CA LYS A 127 4.93 -9.36 -8.09
C LYS A 127 4.68 -10.46 -9.11
N GLN A 128 4.14 -11.61 -8.70
CA GLN A 128 3.85 -12.71 -9.62
C GLN A 128 2.66 -12.41 -10.53
N ILE A 129 1.66 -11.68 -10.04
CA ILE A 129 0.54 -11.18 -10.86
C ILE A 129 1.08 -10.37 -12.04
N GLU A 130 2.07 -9.49 -11.81
CA GLU A 130 2.69 -8.67 -12.87
C GLU A 130 3.44 -9.51 -13.92
N LYS A 131 4.06 -10.63 -13.52
CA LYS A 131 4.73 -11.54 -14.47
C LYS A 131 3.74 -12.34 -15.31
N GLY A 132 2.66 -12.83 -14.70
CA GLY A 132 1.64 -13.60 -15.41
C GLY A 132 0.81 -12.75 -16.40
N GLU A 133 0.65 -11.45 -16.12
CA GLU A 133 0.01 -10.51 -17.04
C GLU A 133 0.87 -10.26 -18.28
N LYS A 134 2.18 -10.07 -18.12
CA LYS A 134 3.11 -9.89 -19.25
C LYS A 134 3.20 -11.11 -20.18
N ILE A 135 3.04 -12.33 -19.66
CA ILE A 135 3.11 -13.57 -20.46
C ILE A 135 1.84 -13.78 -21.31
N ARG A 136 0.72 -13.11 -20.98
CA ARG A 136 -0.54 -13.21 -21.73
C ARG A 136 -0.70 -12.14 -22.83
N VAL A 137 0.27 -11.24 -22.94
CA VAL A 137 0.33 -10.19 -23.97
C VAL A 137 1.59 -10.39 -24.82
N GLU A 138 1.70 -11.58 -25.42
CA GLU A 138 2.56 -11.85 -26.59
C GLU A 138 1.81 -12.78 -27.54
#